data_AF-A0A1B6HFY9-F1
#
_entry.id   AF-A0A1B6HFY9-F1
#
_cell.length_a   1.000
_cell.length_b   1.000
_cell.length_c   1.000
_cell.angle_alpha   90.00
_cell.angle_beta   90.00
_cell.angle_gamma   90.00
#
_symmetry.space_group_name_H-M   'P 1'
#
loop_
_entity.id
_entity.type
_entity.pdbx_description
1 polymer ?
#
loop_
_entity_poly.entity_id
_entity_poly.type
_entity_poly.pdbx_seq_one_letter_code
_entity_poly.pdbx_strand_id
1 'polypeptide(L)'
;TAIETLQQLKTTFCPMEKLMVIQSTFEQMTKVVRAELGSDYLWAMDELFPVFVFVVVRSCISQLGSEIHFVEDFMEPRLAHGELGIMFTTLKAGYCLILQEKISIGS
;
A
#
# COMPACT_ATOMS: atom_id res chain seq x y z
N THR A 1 -1.45 13.84 1.82
CA THR A 1 -2.19 12.81 2.61
C THR A 1 -1.75 11.43 2.15
N ALA A 2 -2.05 10.35 2.91
CA ALA A 2 -1.68 8.99 2.49
C ALA A 2 -2.20 8.63 1.08
N ILE A 3 -3.40 9.10 0.72
CA ILE A 3 -4.00 8.94 -0.61
C ILE A 3 -3.14 9.61 -1.71
N GLU A 4 -2.80 10.89 -1.52
CA GLU A 4 -1.98 11.64 -2.48
C GLU A 4 -0.56 11.07 -2.58
N THR A 5 -0.02 10.55 -1.48
CA THR A 5 1.28 9.89 -1.48
C THR A 5 1.23 8.64 -2.34
N LEU A 6 0.28 7.72 -2.09
CA LEU A 6 0.19 6.47 -2.85
C LEU A 6 -0.11 6.72 -4.34
N GLN A 7 -0.82 7.80 -4.68
CA GLN A 7 -1.02 8.25 -6.06
C GLN A 7 0.28 8.49 -6.84
N GLN A 8 1.40 8.74 -6.17
CA GLN A 8 2.71 8.93 -6.80
C GLN A 8 3.30 7.64 -7.37
N LEU A 9 2.70 6.46 -7.09
CA LEU A 9 3.13 5.21 -7.73
C LEU A 9 3.16 5.33 -9.25
N LYS A 10 2.19 6.02 -9.87
CA LYS A 10 2.12 6.22 -11.33
C LYS A 10 3.17 7.21 -11.89
N THR A 11 3.84 7.97 -11.02
CA THR A 11 4.82 9.00 -11.42
C THR A 11 6.24 8.67 -10.99
N THR A 12 6.48 7.47 -10.46
CA THR A 12 7.80 6.94 -10.12
C THR A 12 8.21 5.89 -11.13
N PHE A 13 9.50 5.75 -11.41
CA PHE A 13 9.97 4.99 -12.57
C PHE A 13 10.93 3.84 -12.23
N CYS A 14 11.41 3.75 -10.99
CA CYS A 14 12.15 2.58 -10.55
C CYS A 14 11.47 1.84 -9.37
N PRO A 15 11.77 0.54 -9.17
CA PRO A 15 11.13 -0.27 -8.12
C PRO A 15 11.36 0.30 -6.71
N MET A 16 12.56 0.80 -6.44
CA MET A 16 12.89 1.38 -5.14
C MET A 16 12.06 2.63 -4.84
N GLU A 17 11.91 3.55 -5.79
CA GLU A 17 11.04 4.73 -5.62
C GLU A 17 9.59 4.32 -5.33
N LYS A 18 9.08 3.31 -6.03
CA LYS A 18 7.73 2.78 -5.78
C LYS A 18 7.59 2.20 -4.38
N LEU A 19 8.59 1.45 -3.90
CA LEU A 19 8.62 0.94 -2.53
C LEU A 19 8.66 2.08 -1.50
N MET A 20 9.41 3.15 -1.76
CA MET A 20 9.45 4.32 -0.89
C MET A 20 8.11 5.04 -0.84
N VAL A 21 7.39 5.16 -1.97
CA VAL A 21 6.02 5.71 -1.99
C VAL A 21 5.09 4.90 -1.10
N ILE A 22 5.19 3.57 -1.15
CA ILE A 22 4.40 2.67 -0.29
C ILE A 22 4.77 2.92 1.17
N GLN A 23 6.06 2.91 1.52
CA GLN A 23 6.51 3.16 2.89
C GLN A 23 6.01 4.51 3.42
N SER A 24 6.21 5.60 2.67
CA SER A 24 5.74 6.93 3.05
C SER A 24 4.22 6.99 3.22
N THR A 25 3.45 6.15 2.51
CA THR A 25 2.02 6.02 2.72
C THR A 25 1.71 5.44 4.12
N PHE A 26 2.38 4.35 4.51
CA PHE A 26 2.25 3.77 5.84
C PHE A 26 2.69 4.74 6.95
N GLU A 27 3.78 5.48 6.74
CA GLU A 27 4.26 6.49 7.69
C GLU A 27 3.23 7.62 7.89
N GLN A 28 2.62 8.11 6.81
CA GLN A 28 1.56 9.12 6.89
C GLN A 28 0.35 8.62 7.67
N MET A 29 -0.07 7.39 7.43
CA MET A 29 -1.17 6.78 8.18
C MET A 29 -0.82 6.61 9.66
N THR A 30 0.36 6.07 9.95
CA THR A 30 0.86 5.87 11.33
C THR A 30 0.92 7.19 12.08
N LYS A 31 1.39 8.25 11.41
CA LYS A 31 1.48 9.59 11.99
C LYS A 31 0.11 10.13 12.41
N VAL A 32 -0.91 9.94 11.57
CA VAL A 32 -2.28 10.34 11.90
C VAL A 32 -2.80 9.55 13.09
N VAL A 33 -2.66 8.22 13.07
CA VAL A 33 -3.11 7.36 14.18
C VAL A 33 -2.45 7.74 15.50
N ARG A 34 -1.13 7.97 15.51
CA ARG A 34 -0.40 8.40 16.72
C ARG A 34 -0.83 9.78 17.21
N ALA A 35 -1.20 10.68 16.31
CA ALA A 35 -1.66 12.02 16.68
C ALA A 35 -3.06 11.98 17.34
N GLU A 36 -3.96 11.11 16.84
CA GLU A 36 -5.34 11.02 17.31
C GLU A 36 -5.50 10.09 18.52
N LEU A 37 -4.76 8.98 18.57
CA LEU A 37 -4.93 7.92 19.58
C LEU A 37 -3.76 7.81 20.57
N GLY A 38 -2.70 8.60 20.37
CA GLY A 38 -1.49 8.62 21.20
C GLY A 38 -0.35 7.72 20.68
N SER A 39 0.87 8.01 21.12
CA SER A 39 2.09 7.31 20.67
C SER A 39 2.16 5.84 21.12
N ASP A 40 1.53 5.52 22.24
CA ASP A 40 1.56 4.19 22.86
C ASP A 40 0.45 3.28 22.34
N TYR A 41 -0.38 3.78 21.44
CA TYR A 41 -1.43 3.01 20.79
C TYR A 41 -0.82 1.91 19.91
N LEU A 42 -1.21 0.66 20.17
CA LEU A 42 -0.81 -0.49 19.35
C LEU A 42 -1.69 -0.54 18.10
N TRP A 43 -1.20 0.04 17.00
CA TRP A 43 -1.89 0.00 15.72
C TRP A 43 -1.67 -1.36 15.03
N ALA A 44 -2.53 -2.32 15.37
CA ALA A 44 -2.42 -3.69 14.92
C ALA A 44 -2.88 -3.87 13.46
N MET A 45 -2.54 -5.02 12.86
CA MET A 45 -2.77 -5.27 11.43
C MET A 45 -4.26 -5.33 11.05
N ASP A 46 -5.11 -5.83 11.94
CA ASP A 46 -6.57 -5.88 11.78
C ASP A 46 -7.21 -4.49 11.69
N GLU A 47 -6.61 -3.49 12.32
CA GLU A 47 -7.03 -2.09 12.23
C GLU A 47 -6.35 -1.36 11.08
N LEU A 48 -5.07 -1.64 10.84
CA LEU A 48 -4.28 -1.02 9.78
C LEU A 48 -4.81 -1.41 8.41
N PHE A 49 -5.03 -2.70 8.17
CA PHE A 49 -5.27 -3.24 6.84
C PHE A 49 -6.53 -2.68 6.18
N PRO A 50 -7.70 -2.63 6.84
CA PRO A 50 -8.90 -2.02 6.25
C PRO A 50 -8.70 -0.54 5.90
N VAL A 51 -8.01 0.22 6.75
CA VAL A 51 -7.70 1.63 6.49
C VAL A 51 -6.75 1.76 5.31
N PHE A 52 -5.77 0.87 5.18
CA PHE A 52 -4.85 0.87 4.04
C PHE A 52 -5.58 0.51 2.74
N VAL A 53 -6.47 -0.50 2.74
CA VAL A 53 -7.31 -0.84 1.59
C VAL A 53 -8.17 0.35 1.16
N PHE A 54 -8.75 1.09 2.12
CA PHE A 54 -9.46 2.33 1.83
C PHE A 54 -8.56 3.36 1.13
N VAL A 55 -7.32 3.54 1.61
CA VAL A 55 -6.34 4.43 0.96
C VAL A 55 -6.06 3.96 -0.47
N VAL A 56 -5.85 2.66 -0.71
CA VAL A 56 -5.62 2.08 -2.04
C VAL A 56 -6.78 2.39 -2.99
N VAL A 57 -8.03 2.13 -2.56
CA VAL A 57 -9.23 2.42 -3.36
C VAL A 57 -9.34 3.90 -3.68
N ARG A 58 -9.17 4.77 -2.68
CA ARG A 58 -9.34 6.23 -2.83
C ARG A 58 -8.21 6.89 -3.59
N SER A 59 -7.07 6.22 -3.71
CA SER A 59 -5.95 6.69 -4.53
C SER A 59 -6.27 6.63 -6.02
N CYS A 60 -7.24 5.81 -6.44
CA CYS A 60 -7.69 5.74 -7.83
C CYS A 60 -6.54 5.56 -8.83
N ILE A 61 -5.56 4.73 -8.48
CA ILE A 61 -4.37 4.51 -9.29
C ILE A 61 -4.78 3.72 -10.54
N SER A 62 -4.66 4.38 -11.69
CA SER A 62 -4.89 3.73 -12.98
C SER A 62 -3.89 2.59 -13.16
N GLN A 63 -4.36 1.44 -13.63
CA GLN A 63 -3.53 0.26 -13.90
C GLN A 63 -2.66 -0.17 -12.71
N LEU A 64 -3.18 -0.08 -11.48
CA LEU A 64 -2.46 -0.49 -10.26
C LEU A 64 -1.83 -1.90 -10.36
N GLY A 65 -2.49 -2.86 -11.02
CA GLY A 65 -1.92 -4.19 -11.26
C GLY A 65 -0.60 -4.16 -12.05
N SER A 66 -0.48 -3.27 -13.04
CA SER A 66 0.76 -3.10 -13.81
C SER A 66 1.89 -2.51 -12.94
N GLU A 67 1.56 -1.57 -12.05
CA GLU A 67 2.52 -1.00 -11.11
C GLU A 67 3.04 -2.05 -10.11
N ILE A 68 2.14 -2.92 -9.63
CA ILE A 68 2.49 -4.03 -8.75
C ILE A 68 3.41 -5.02 -9.49
N HIS A 69 3.03 -5.47 -10.69
CA HIS A 69 3.86 -6.40 -11.46
C HIS A 69 5.23 -5.81 -11.80
N PHE A 70 5.31 -4.53 -12.12
CA PHE A 70 6.60 -3.86 -12.32
C PHE A 70 7.50 -3.96 -11.08
N VAL A 71 6.97 -3.74 -9.87
CA VAL A 71 7.77 -3.90 -8.66
C VAL A 71 8.15 -5.37 -8.43
N GLU A 72 7.24 -6.31 -8.68
CA GLU A 72 7.54 -7.75 -8.54
C GLU A 72 8.68 -8.22 -9.45
N ASP A 73 8.66 -7.79 -10.71
CA ASP A 73 9.59 -8.26 -11.73
C ASP A 73 10.99 -7.65 -11.58
N PHE A 74 11.07 -6.42 -11.08
CA PHE A 74 12.31 -5.63 -11.10
C PHE A 74 12.88 -5.31 -9.71
N MET A 75 12.19 -5.61 -8.60
CA MET A 75 12.73 -5.42 -7.26
C MET A 75 13.89 -6.38 -6.96
N GLU A 76 14.94 -5.87 -6.30
CA GLU A 76 16.04 -6.71 -5.83
C GLU A 76 15.57 -7.74 -4.78
N PRO A 77 15.93 -9.04 -4.90
CA PRO A 77 15.46 -10.09 -3.98
C PRO A 77 15.74 -9.83 -2.50
N ARG A 78 16.78 -9.04 -2.19
CA ARG A 78 17.15 -8.67 -0.81
C ARG A 78 16.10 -7.77 -0.15
N LEU A 79 15.33 -7.00 -0.93
CA LEU A 79 14.28 -6.10 -0.43
C LEU A 79 12.98 -6.84 -0.10
N ALA A 80 12.79 -8.04 -0.66
CA ALA A 80 11.56 -8.81 -0.50
C ALA A 80 11.27 -9.28 0.94
N HIS A 81 12.31 -9.42 1.77
CA HIS A 81 12.21 -10.01 3.11
C HIS A 81 12.28 -8.97 4.25
N GLY A 82 12.41 -7.69 3.91
CA GLY A 82 12.44 -6.59 4.89
C GLY A 82 11.09 -5.89 5.04
N GLU A 83 11.09 -4.80 5.80
CA GLU A 83 9.91 -3.94 6.02
C GLU A 83 9.25 -3.51 4.70
N LEU A 84 10.05 -3.06 3.72
CA LEU A 84 9.56 -2.67 2.40
C LEU A 84 8.85 -3.83 1.67
N GLY A 85 9.39 -5.04 1.75
CA GLY A 85 8.77 -6.24 1.19
C GLY A 85 7.45 -6.62 1.87
N ILE A 86 7.36 -6.43 3.19
CA ILE A 86 6.12 -6.65 3.96
C ILE A 86 5.05 -5.62 3.57
N MET A 87 5.42 -4.34 3.50
CA MET A 87 4.51 -3.28 3.06
C MET A 87 4.03 -3.48 1.62
N PHE A 88 4.93 -3.91 0.72
CA PHE A 88 4.58 -4.26 -0.65
C PHE A 88 3.65 -5.48 -0.72
N THR A 89 3.92 -6.52 0.07
CA THR A 89 3.03 -7.69 0.19
C THR A 89 1.65 -7.29 0.70
N THR A 90 1.58 -6.30 1.59
CA THR A 90 0.32 -5.75 2.08
C THR A 90 -0.46 -5.02 0.97
N LEU A 91 0.22 -4.27 0.10
CA LEU A 91 -0.40 -3.69 -1.11
C LEU A 91 -0.96 -4.75 -2.05
N LYS A 92 -0.20 -5.82 -2.30
CA LYS A 92 -0.67 -6.95 -3.11
C LYS A 92 -1.91 -7.61 -2.52
N ALA A 93 -1.92 -7.84 -1.20
CA ALA A 93 -3.08 -8.41 -0.51
C ALA A 93 -4.31 -7.51 -0.63
N GLY A 94 -4.14 -6.20 -0.43
CA GLY A 94 -5.23 -5.23 -0.59
C GLY A 94 -5.76 -5.19 -2.03
N TYR A 95 -4.89 -5.23 -3.03
CA TYR A 95 -5.29 -5.29 -4.44
C TYR A 95 -6.08 -6.58 -4.76
N CYS A 96 -5.62 -7.73 -4.25
CA CYS A 96 -6.31 -9.01 -4.43
C CYS A 96 -7.72 -8.97 -3.82
N LEU A 97 -7.86 -8.42 -2.61
CA LEU A 97 -9.16 -8.26 -1.96
C LEU A 97 -10.13 -7.40 -2.81
N ILE A 98 -9.67 -6.26 -3.31
CA ILE A 98 -10.47 -5.37 -4.17
C ILE A 98 -10.93 -6.08 -5.45
N LEU A 99 -10.08 -6.92 -6.05
CA LEU A 99 -10.45 -7.71 -7.22
C LEU A 99 -11.51 -8.78 -6.90
N GLN A 100 -11.39 -9.47 -5.77
CA GLN A 100 -12.36 -10.48 -5.33
C GLN A 100 -13.74 -9.87 -5.06
N GLU A 101 -13.79 -8.70 -4.41
CA GLU A 101 -15.06 -7.99 -4.18
C GLU A 101 -15.75 -7.57 -5.48
N LYS A 102 -14.98 -7.10 -6.48
CA LYS A 102 -15.52 -6.77 -7.81
C LYS A 102 -16.17 -7.97 -8.50
N ILE A 103 -15.55 -9.15 -8.39
CA ILE A 103 -16.09 -10.39 -8.98
C ILE A 103 -17.40 -10.79 -8.29
N SER A 104 -17.47 -10.64 -6.97
CA SER A 104 -18.66 -10.96 -6.18
C SER A 104 -19.89 -10.08 -6.52
N ILE A 105 -19.68 -8.79 -6.82
CA ILE A 105 -20.76 -7.86 -7.20
C ILE A 105 -21.29 -8.12 -8.63
N GLY A 106 -20.47 -8.72 -9.49
CA GLY A 106 -20.83 -9.03 -10.88
C GLY A 106 -21.44 -10.43 -11.10
N SER A 107 -21.69 -11.19 -10.02
CA SER A 107 -22.27 -12.54 -10.04
C SER A 107 -23.73 -12.51 -9.61
#